data_AF-A0A9D9TZP7-F1
#
_entry.id   AF-A0A9D9TZP7-F1
#
_cell.length_a   1.000
_cell.length_b   1.000
_cell.length_c   1.000
_cell.angle_alpha   90.00
_cell.angle_beta   90.00
_cell.angle_gamma   90.00
#
_symmetry.space_group_name_H-M   'P 1'
#
loop_
_entity.id
_entity.type
_entity.pdbx_description
1 polymer ?
#
loop_
_entity_poly.entity_id
_entity_poly.type
_entity_poly.pdbx_seq_one_letter_code
_entity_poly.pdbx_strand_id
1 'polypeptide(L)'
;MDNFEDGLEKQHVSPEMETNETIIYPSKYRKQHQPENVWMKSIISLALYLALGYYIFKQWEILLLITAIVMIHELGHFFAMKLFKYKDLGIFFIPLLGAYVSGSKREVSQKQSAVILLAGPLPGIIIGIILYLIDQNGAGYSILKISYSQIAFLFIILNLINLFPIYPLDGGQLLNRVFLNEESRWSKFFIFLSIGILCWAAIAIPFYVLLIFPAMMLLRMFGEKNISSLEKRIEEEGINTDLEYEDLPDEDYWKIRNILIEDYPPFKDVNPAPPFEYDEKEEKIMTTIQNLLHRHLIQDMSIAGKILIFLIWIAAIASPWLLKMDIPFLRQFGL
;
A
#
# COMPACT_ATOMS: atom_id res chain seq x y z
N MET A 1 8.51 54.65 -83.41
CA MET A 1 7.07 54.50 -83.20
C MET A 1 6.86 53.14 -82.54
N ASP A 2 6.63 52.99 -81.25
CA ASP A 2 6.56 53.91 -80.11
C ASP A 2 6.90 53.10 -78.85
N ASN A 3 7.49 53.79 -77.87
CA ASN A 3 7.68 53.33 -76.49
C ASN A 3 6.32 53.15 -75.80
N PHE A 4 6.23 52.24 -74.81
CA PHE A 4 6.18 52.62 -73.38
C PHE A 4 6.05 51.38 -72.47
N GLU A 5 6.87 51.40 -71.42
CA GLU A 5 6.92 50.48 -70.28
C GLU A 5 5.73 50.67 -69.33
N ASP A 6 5.30 49.57 -68.69
CA ASP A 6 4.98 49.44 -67.25
C ASP A 6 4.59 47.96 -67.01
N GLY A 7 5.08 47.18 -66.04
CA GLY A 7 5.78 47.52 -64.82
C GLY A 7 4.99 47.10 -63.57
N LEU A 8 4.48 45.86 -63.43
CA LEU A 8 3.91 45.40 -62.15
C LEU A 8 4.23 43.92 -61.82
N GLU A 9 5.12 43.82 -60.82
CA GLU A 9 5.40 42.79 -59.82
C GLU A 9 4.96 41.33 -59.96
N LYS A 10 5.98 40.48 -59.82
CA LYS A 10 5.92 39.04 -59.58
C LYS A 10 5.28 38.74 -58.22
N GLN A 11 4.18 37.98 -58.19
CA GLN A 11 3.83 37.21 -57.00
C GLN A 11 4.46 35.82 -57.10
N HIS A 12 5.57 35.67 -56.37
CA HIS A 12 6.09 34.37 -55.96
C HIS A 12 5.05 33.67 -55.08
N VAL A 13 4.43 32.61 -55.59
CA VAL A 13 3.72 31.65 -54.76
C VAL A 13 4.76 30.65 -54.27
N SER A 14 5.10 30.72 -52.98
CA SER A 14 5.80 29.66 -52.26
C SER A 14 4.97 29.27 -51.03
N PRO A 15 5.11 28.01 -50.58
CA PRO A 15 4.10 27.25 -49.86
C PRO A 15 4.13 27.59 -48.37
N GLU A 16 2.95 27.52 -47.72
CA GLU A 16 2.72 27.20 -46.31
C GLU A 16 1.42 27.87 -45.84
N MET A 17 0.41 27.04 -45.61
CA MET A 17 -0.55 27.21 -44.52
C MET A 17 -1.03 25.79 -44.21
N GLU A 18 -0.19 25.02 -43.51
CA GLU A 18 -0.73 23.98 -42.64
C GLU A 18 -1.66 24.69 -41.66
N THR A 19 -2.96 24.47 -41.84
CA THR A 19 -3.98 24.90 -40.89
C THR A 19 -3.68 24.18 -39.58
N ASN A 20 -3.06 24.89 -38.65
CA ASN A 20 -2.90 24.44 -37.27
C ASN A 20 -4.32 24.46 -36.65
N GLU A 21 -5.12 23.43 -36.93
CA GLU A 21 -6.42 23.23 -36.32
C GLU A 21 -6.18 23.04 -34.82
N THR A 22 -6.48 24.07 -34.03
CA THR A 22 -6.41 23.98 -32.57
C THR A 22 -7.43 22.93 -32.10
N ILE A 23 -6.95 21.71 -31.83
CA ILE A 23 -7.78 20.62 -31.31
C ILE A 23 -8.34 21.06 -29.95
N ILE A 24 -9.67 21.19 -29.86
CA ILE A 24 -10.35 21.49 -28.59
C ILE A 24 -10.64 20.17 -27.89
N TYR A 25 -9.88 19.89 -26.82
CA TYR A 25 -10.10 18.70 -26.00
C TYR A 25 -11.36 18.86 -25.14
N PRO A 26 -12.29 17.89 -25.13
CA PRO A 26 -13.39 17.87 -24.18
C PRO A 26 -12.89 17.71 -22.74
N SER A 27 -13.73 18.07 -21.77
CA SER A 27 -13.35 17.93 -20.36
C SER A 27 -12.95 16.48 -20.04
N LYS A 28 -11.98 16.27 -19.14
CA LYS A 28 -11.67 14.95 -18.61
C LYS A 28 -12.85 14.34 -17.86
N TYR A 29 -12.88 13.02 -17.80
CA TYR A 29 -13.94 12.30 -17.09
C TYR A 29 -13.92 12.64 -15.59
N ARG A 30 -15.09 12.98 -15.02
CA ARG A 30 -15.23 13.19 -13.57
C ARG A 30 -16.28 12.24 -13.03
N LYS A 31 -15.86 11.33 -12.15
CA LYS A 31 -16.79 10.42 -11.48
C LYS A 31 -17.71 11.22 -10.56
N GLN A 32 -19.02 10.98 -10.65
CA GLN A 32 -19.94 11.44 -9.61
C GLN A 32 -19.57 10.72 -8.30
N HIS A 33 -19.21 11.49 -7.27
CA HIS A 33 -18.92 10.95 -5.94
C HIS A 33 -20.14 10.19 -5.40
N GLN A 34 -20.17 8.88 -5.63
CA GLN A 34 -20.94 7.97 -4.78
C GLN A 34 -20.02 7.65 -3.60
N PRO A 35 -20.36 8.08 -2.36
CA PRO A 35 -19.58 7.69 -1.21
C PRO A 35 -19.70 6.18 -1.04
N GLU A 36 -18.67 5.44 -1.47
CA GLU A 36 -18.56 4.05 -1.06
C GLU A 36 -18.55 4.02 0.46
N ASN A 37 -19.48 3.29 1.05
CA ASN A 37 -19.60 3.25 2.50
C ASN A 37 -18.51 2.31 3.06
N VAL A 38 -17.29 2.84 3.21
CA VAL A 38 -16.10 2.16 3.74
C VAL A 38 -16.44 1.45 5.05
N TRP A 39 -17.22 2.09 5.93
CA TRP A 39 -17.67 1.50 7.19
C TRP A 39 -18.52 0.25 7.01
N MET A 40 -19.41 0.22 6.02
CA MET A 40 -20.20 -0.97 5.72
C MET A 40 -19.31 -2.12 5.24
N LYS A 41 -18.34 -1.85 4.36
CA LYS A 41 -17.35 -2.84 3.93
C LYS A 41 -16.52 -3.36 5.12
N SER A 42 -16.10 -2.49 6.04
CA SER A 42 -15.40 -2.87 7.27
C SER A 42 -16.25 -3.81 8.15
N ILE A 43 -17.52 -3.46 8.41
CA ILE A 43 -18.43 -4.28 9.21
C ILE A 43 -18.65 -5.66 8.57
N ILE A 44 -18.89 -5.70 7.26
CA ILE A 44 -19.08 -6.95 6.52
C ILE A 44 -17.82 -7.81 6.60
N SER A 45 -16.64 -7.22 6.42
CA SER A 45 -15.36 -7.95 6.50
C SER A 45 -15.12 -8.54 7.89
N LEU A 46 -15.42 -7.78 8.96
CA LEU A 46 -15.31 -8.26 10.34
C LEU A 46 -16.30 -9.39 10.62
N ALA A 47 -17.56 -9.26 10.17
CA ALA A 47 -18.57 -10.30 10.33
C ALA A 47 -18.14 -11.61 9.64
N LEU A 48 -17.62 -11.52 8.40
CA LEU A 48 -17.10 -12.68 7.67
C LEU A 48 -15.89 -13.31 8.35
N TYR A 49 -14.96 -12.49 8.83
CA TYR A 49 -13.79 -12.92 9.59
C TYR A 49 -14.20 -13.70 10.85
N LEU A 50 -15.14 -13.17 11.64
CA LEU A 50 -15.63 -13.82 12.86
C LEU A 50 -16.40 -15.11 12.54
N ALA A 51 -17.28 -15.09 11.53
CA ALA A 51 -18.06 -16.26 11.15
C ALA A 51 -17.18 -17.43 10.68
N LEU A 52 -16.23 -17.15 9.77
CA LEU A 52 -15.33 -18.18 9.26
C LEU A 52 -14.32 -18.65 10.33
N GLY A 53 -13.79 -17.71 11.11
CA GLY A 53 -12.91 -18.03 12.23
C GLY A 53 -13.59 -18.96 13.24
N TYR A 54 -14.85 -18.66 13.61
CA TYR A 54 -15.60 -19.52 14.52
C TYR A 54 -15.90 -20.90 13.90
N TYR A 55 -16.25 -20.95 12.62
CA TYR A 55 -16.50 -22.21 11.92
C TYR A 55 -15.30 -23.16 11.97
N ILE A 56 -14.08 -22.62 11.85
CA ILE A 56 -12.82 -23.40 11.82
C ILE A 56 -12.34 -23.75 13.24
N PHE A 57 -12.24 -22.77 14.13
CA PHE A 57 -11.61 -22.96 15.44
C PHE A 57 -12.58 -23.41 16.53
N LYS A 58 -13.87 -23.08 16.42
CA LYS A 58 -14.92 -23.39 17.41
C LYS A 58 -14.60 -22.95 18.85
N GLN A 59 -13.77 -21.92 19.00
CA GLN A 59 -13.34 -21.36 20.29
C GLN A 59 -13.56 -19.85 20.29
N TRP A 60 -14.66 -19.41 20.91
CA TRP A 60 -15.05 -18.00 20.91
C TRP A 60 -14.06 -17.12 21.69
N GLU A 61 -13.58 -17.60 22.83
CA GLU A 61 -12.72 -16.82 23.73
C GLU A 61 -11.40 -16.45 23.06
N ILE A 62 -10.74 -17.42 22.40
CA ILE A 62 -9.49 -17.18 21.66
C ILE A 62 -9.74 -16.33 20.41
N LEU A 63 -10.81 -16.60 19.66
CA LEU A 63 -11.14 -15.81 18.46
C LEU A 63 -11.35 -14.34 18.81
N LEU A 64 -12.11 -14.04 19.86
CA LEU A 64 -12.36 -12.66 20.31
C LEU A 64 -11.06 -12.01 20.81
N LEU A 65 -10.21 -12.75 21.52
CA LEU A 65 -8.93 -12.24 21.97
C LEU A 65 -8.00 -11.88 20.80
N ILE A 66 -7.82 -12.78 19.83
CA ILE A 66 -7.01 -12.52 18.63
C ILE A 66 -7.59 -11.33 17.86
N THR A 67 -8.91 -11.28 17.70
CA THR A 67 -9.59 -10.14 17.04
C THR A 67 -9.29 -8.83 17.75
N ALA A 68 -9.33 -8.80 19.08
CA ALA A 68 -9.03 -7.61 19.86
C ALA A 68 -7.56 -7.17 19.70
N ILE A 69 -6.61 -8.13 19.71
CA ILE A 69 -5.19 -7.84 19.51
C ILE A 69 -4.95 -7.24 18.12
N VAL A 70 -5.49 -7.87 17.08
CA VAL A 70 -5.39 -7.39 15.69
C VAL A 70 -6.07 -6.03 15.55
N MET A 71 -7.23 -5.82 16.17
CA MET A 71 -7.92 -4.53 16.12
C MET A 71 -7.10 -3.42 16.79
N ILE A 72 -6.49 -3.67 17.95
CA ILE A 72 -5.62 -2.70 18.63
C ILE A 72 -4.41 -2.37 17.74
N HIS A 73 -3.83 -3.37 17.10
CA HIS A 73 -2.73 -3.21 16.15
C HIS A 73 -3.13 -2.32 14.97
N GLU A 74 -4.22 -2.66 14.26
CA GLU A 74 -4.69 -1.85 13.12
C GLU A 74 -5.13 -0.44 13.53
N LEU A 75 -5.72 -0.28 14.72
CA LEU A 75 -6.06 1.04 15.24
C LEU A 75 -4.82 1.92 15.43
N GLY A 76 -3.68 1.32 15.80
CA GLY A 76 -2.39 2.00 15.86
C GLY A 76 -2.00 2.60 14.50
N HIS A 77 -2.04 1.79 13.44
CA HIS A 77 -1.81 2.27 12.06
C HIS A 77 -2.84 3.33 11.67
N PHE A 78 -4.12 3.09 11.91
CA PHE A 78 -5.22 4.00 11.57
C PHE A 78 -5.05 5.37 12.20
N PHE A 79 -4.75 5.45 13.49
CA PHE A 79 -4.56 6.72 14.19
C PHE A 79 -3.29 7.44 13.70
N ALA A 80 -2.20 6.73 13.43
CA ALA A 80 -1.00 7.33 12.86
C ALA A 80 -1.26 7.89 11.45
N MET A 81 -1.95 7.13 10.58
CA MET A 81 -2.34 7.60 9.25
C MET A 81 -3.28 8.81 9.32
N LYS A 82 -4.24 8.80 10.25
CA LYS A 82 -5.13 9.94 10.51
C LYS A 82 -4.36 11.18 10.96
N LEU A 83 -3.38 11.03 11.85
CA LEU A 83 -2.51 12.12 12.30
C LEU A 83 -1.72 12.72 11.13
N PHE A 84 -1.27 11.88 10.19
CA PHE A 84 -0.57 12.32 8.98
C PHE A 84 -1.49 12.68 7.81
N LYS A 85 -2.79 12.89 8.06
CA LYS A 85 -3.79 13.38 7.10
C LYS A 85 -3.99 12.49 5.87
N TYR A 86 -3.92 11.17 6.04
CA TYR A 86 -4.37 10.24 5.00
C TYR A 86 -5.89 10.37 4.79
N LYS A 87 -6.33 10.21 3.54
CA LYS A 87 -7.74 10.21 3.13
C LYS A 87 -8.24 8.76 2.98
N ASP A 88 -9.56 8.61 2.92
CA ASP A 88 -10.25 7.33 2.64
C ASP A 88 -9.84 6.18 3.59
N LEU A 89 -9.73 6.52 4.88
CA LEU A 89 -9.30 5.57 5.90
C LEU A 89 -10.36 4.51 6.18
N GLY A 90 -9.94 3.25 6.18
CA GLY A 90 -10.79 2.10 6.49
C GLY A 90 -9.99 0.97 7.12
N ILE A 91 -10.64 0.12 7.90
CA ILE A 91 -10.04 -1.10 8.47
C ILE A 91 -10.77 -2.30 7.90
N PHE A 92 -10.05 -3.25 7.33
CA PHE A 92 -10.64 -4.43 6.69
C PHE A 92 -10.03 -5.70 7.24
N PHE A 93 -10.90 -6.66 7.57
CA PHE A 93 -10.48 -7.96 8.05
C PHE A 93 -10.41 -8.96 6.90
N ILE A 94 -9.32 -9.71 6.85
CA ILE A 94 -9.12 -10.80 5.91
C ILE A 94 -9.20 -12.12 6.70
N PRO A 95 -10.21 -12.96 6.44
CA PRO A 95 -10.38 -14.22 7.16
C PRO A 95 -9.10 -15.05 7.17
N LEU A 96 -8.75 -15.59 8.34
CA LEU A 96 -7.56 -16.44 8.59
C LEU A 96 -6.19 -15.76 8.44
N LEU A 97 -6.14 -14.52 7.96
CA LEU A 97 -4.88 -13.81 7.71
C LEU A 97 -4.69 -12.64 8.69
N GLY A 98 -5.75 -11.91 9.03
CA GLY A 98 -5.67 -10.77 9.96
C GLY A 98 -6.54 -9.61 9.50
N ALA A 99 -5.99 -8.40 9.57
CA ALA A 99 -6.63 -7.19 9.08
C ALA A 99 -5.59 -6.28 8.42
N TYR A 100 -6.06 -5.19 7.79
CA TYR A 100 -5.21 -4.13 7.29
C TYR A 100 -5.95 -2.79 7.31
N VAL A 101 -5.19 -1.71 7.42
CA VAL A 101 -5.71 -0.35 7.22
C VAL A 101 -5.52 0.08 5.75
N SER A 102 -6.61 0.53 5.13
CA SER A 102 -6.56 1.24 3.85
C SER A 102 -6.45 2.75 4.08
N GLY A 103 -5.71 3.43 3.22
CA GLY A 103 -5.69 4.89 3.17
C GLY A 103 -4.88 5.39 2.00
N SER A 104 -5.23 6.58 1.52
CA SER A 104 -4.55 7.23 0.41
C SER A 104 -3.83 8.50 0.88
N LYS A 105 -2.60 8.68 0.42
CA LYS A 105 -1.83 9.92 0.55
C LYS A 105 -0.84 10.00 -0.60
N ARG A 106 -0.72 11.19 -1.20
CA ARG A 106 0.11 11.43 -2.37
C ARG A 106 1.60 11.39 -2.04
N GLU A 107 2.00 12.20 -1.06
CA GLU A 107 3.38 12.22 -0.58
C GLU A 107 3.47 11.54 0.78
N VAL A 108 4.29 10.50 0.84
CA VAL A 108 4.54 9.79 2.08
C VAL A 108 5.99 10.04 2.48
N SER A 109 6.21 10.60 3.66
CA SER A 109 7.57 10.76 4.19
C SER A 109 8.09 9.45 4.78
N GLN A 110 9.41 9.24 4.72
CA GLN A 110 10.10 8.13 5.37
C GLN A 110 9.88 8.13 6.89
N LYS A 111 9.89 9.32 7.52
CA LYS A 111 9.56 9.47 8.95
C LYS A 111 8.12 9.07 9.25
N GLN A 112 7.19 9.52 8.43
CA GLN A 112 5.76 9.18 8.60
C GLN A 112 5.56 7.67 8.46
N SER A 113 6.18 7.05 7.45
CA SER A 113 6.15 5.60 7.25
C SER A 113 6.67 4.85 8.48
N ALA A 114 7.80 5.27 9.05
CA ALA A 114 8.37 4.64 10.22
C ALA A 114 7.44 4.71 11.43
N VAL A 115 6.83 5.88 11.68
CA VAL A 115 5.88 6.07 12.78
C VAL A 115 4.63 5.22 12.56
N ILE A 116 4.06 5.23 11.34
CA ILE A 116 2.87 4.42 11.03
C ILE A 116 3.16 2.93 11.25
N LEU A 117 4.26 2.42 10.71
CA LEU A 117 4.61 1.00 10.77
C LEU A 117 4.93 0.52 12.20
N LEU A 118 5.45 1.40 13.06
CA LEU A 118 5.68 1.07 14.47
C LEU A 118 4.42 1.29 15.34
N ALA A 119 3.50 2.16 14.91
CA ALA A 119 2.30 2.48 15.68
C ALA A 119 1.33 1.30 15.82
N GLY A 120 1.35 0.33 14.91
CA GLY A 120 0.59 -0.92 15.06
C GLY A 120 1.19 -1.87 16.11
N PRO A 121 2.44 -2.32 15.95
CA PRO A 121 3.03 -3.33 16.81
C PRO A 121 3.38 -2.84 18.23
N LEU A 122 3.87 -1.61 18.39
CA LEU A 122 4.37 -1.14 19.68
C LEU A 122 3.30 -1.09 20.78
N PRO A 123 2.08 -0.56 20.57
CA PRO A 123 1.04 -0.57 21.60
C PRO A 123 0.70 -1.98 22.07
N GLY A 124 0.61 -2.95 21.15
CA GLY A 124 0.33 -4.33 21.49
C GLY A 124 1.44 -4.96 22.34
N ILE A 125 2.70 -4.71 22.01
CA ILE A 125 3.85 -5.16 22.81
C ILE A 125 3.81 -4.52 24.21
N ILE A 126 3.58 -3.21 24.31
CA ILE A 126 3.51 -2.49 25.60
C ILE A 126 2.39 -3.06 26.47
N ILE A 127 1.19 -3.29 25.92
CA ILE A 127 0.07 -3.88 26.64
C ILE A 127 0.44 -5.28 27.14
N GLY A 128 1.03 -6.12 26.27
CA GLY A 128 1.46 -7.46 26.66
C GLY A 128 2.50 -7.46 27.78
N ILE A 129 3.47 -6.53 27.73
CA ILE A 129 4.47 -6.35 28.80
C ILE A 129 3.80 -5.96 30.12
N ILE A 130 2.87 -5.00 30.10
CA ILE A 130 2.14 -4.57 31.29
C ILE A 130 1.37 -5.74 31.89
N LEU A 131 0.65 -6.51 31.07
CA LEU A 131 -0.11 -7.68 31.54
C LEU A 131 0.79 -8.77 32.11
N TYR A 132 1.97 -9.01 31.51
CA TYR A 132 2.96 -9.94 32.03
C TYR A 132 3.48 -9.51 33.41
N LEU A 133 3.79 -8.22 33.59
CA LEU A 133 4.24 -7.69 34.88
C LEU A 133 3.14 -7.76 35.95
N ILE A 134 1.88 -7.56 35.58
CA ILE A 134 0.73 -7.72 36.48
C ILE A 134 0.60 -9.18 36.92
N ASP A 135 0.71 -10.14 35.98
CA ASP A 135 0.61 -11.58 36.26
C ASP A 135 1.71 -12.04 37.24
N GLN A 136 2.94 -11.54 37.07
CA GLN A 136 4.09 -11.85 37.93
C GLN A 136 3.91 -11.39 39.39
N ASN A 137 3.05 -10.41 39.65
CA ASN A 137 2.71 -9.98 41.01
C ASN A 137 1.74 -10.94 41.74
N GLY A 138 1.49 -12.12 41.17
CA GLY A 138 0.77 -13.22 41.82
C GLY A 138 -0.74 -13.06 41.82
N ALA A 139 -1.27 -12.24 40.92
CA ALA A 139 -2.65 -11.81 40.99
C ALA A 139 -3.66 -12.81 40.39
N GLY A 140 -3.17 -13.85 39.68
CA GLY A 140 -3.98 -14.97 39.20
C GLY A 140 -5.18 -14.56 38.34
N TYR A 141 -5.11 -13.40 37.70
CA TYR A 141 -6.22 -12.83 36.97
C TYR A 141 -6.47 -13.57 35.67
N SER A 142 -7.75 -13.70 35.32
CA SER A 142 -8.19 -14.23 34.04
C SER A 142 -9.33 -13.39 33.47
N ILE A 143 -9.36 -13.28 32.15
CA ILE A 143 -10.46 -12.67 31.39
C ILE A 143 -10.93 -13.73 30.40
N LEU A 144 -12.24 -13.96 30.31
CA LEU A 144 -12.82 -14.99 29.42
C LEU A 144 -12.17 -16.38 29.59
N LYS A 145 -11.81 -16.77 30.83
CA LYS A 145 -11.11 -18.03 31.16
C LYS A 145 -9.69 -18.14 30.59
N ILE A 146 -9.13 -17.06 30.04
CA ILE A 146 -7.75 -16.97 29.54
C ILE A 146 -6.92 -16.26 30.61
N SER A 147 -5.77 -16.84 30.99
CA SER A 147 -4.89 -16.24 32.01
C SER A 147 -4.22 -14.97 31.48
N TYR A 148 -3.85 -14.05 32.37
CA TYR A 148 -3.11 -12.85 31.97
C TYR A 148 -1.78 -13.19 31.31
N SER A 149 -1.08 -14.23 31.75
CA SER A 149 0.10 -14.77 31.07
C SER A 149 -0.16 -15.16 29.61
N GLN A 150 -1.27 -15.85 29.33
CA GLN A 150 -1.64 -16.24 27.96
C GLN A 150 -2.01 -15.03 27.11
N ILE A 151 -2.77 -14.08 27.68
CA ILE A 151 -3.13 -12.83 27.00
C ILE A 151 -1.87 -12.02 26.67
N ALA A 152 -0.97 -11.84 27.65
CA ALA A 152 0.30 -11.16 27.49
C ALA A 152 1.17 -11.79 26.40
N PHE A 153 1.28 -13.12 26.43
CA PHE A 153 2.01 -13.88 25.41
C PHE A 153 1.43 -13.63 24.01
N LEU A 154 0.10 -13.70 23.85
CA LEU A 154 -0.55 -13.48 22.55
C LEU A 154 -0.38 -12.03 22.05
N PHE A 155 -0.50 -11.04 22.92
CA PHE A 155 -0.22 -9.65 22.58
C PHE A 155 1.21 -9.48 22.08
N ILE A 156 2.19 -10.06 22.76
CA ILE A 156 3.59 -9.92 22.38
C ILE A 156 3.87 -10.68 21.09
N ILE A 157 3.54 -11.97 21.00
CA ILE A 157 3.94 -12.80 19.86
C ILE A 157 3.31 -12.34 18.55
N LEU A 158 2.02 -11.94 18.54
CA LEU A 158 1.35 -11.49 17.32
C LEU A 158 1.97 -10.18 16.81
N ASN A 159 2.31 -9.25 17.70
CA ASN A 159 2.95 -7.99 17.32
C ASN A 159 4.43 -8.17 16.98
N LEU A 160 5.13 -9.13 17.61
CA LEU A 160 6.52 -9.47 17.27
C LEU A 160 6.65 -10.10 15.89
N ILE A 161 5.72 -10.99 15.51
CA ILE A 161 5.68 -11.55 14.16
C ILE A 161 5.61 -10.42 13.14
N ASN A 162 4.74 -9.41 13.35
CA ASN A 162 4.65 -8.25 12.47
C ASN A 162 5.94 -7.41 12.43
N LEU A 163 6.79 -7.45 13.45
CA LEU A 163 8.09 -6.78 13.45
C LEU A 163 9.21 -7.56 12.77
N PHE A 164 8.99 -8.80 12.31
CA PHE A 164 10.03 -9.52 11.60
C PHE A 164 10.44 -8.84 10.29
N PRO A 165 11.73 -8.92 9.91
CA PRO A 165 12.25 -8.33 8.68
C PRO A 165 11.87 -9.16 7.45
N ILE A 166 10.58 -9.37 7.23
CA ILE A 166 10.03 -10.16 6.13
C ILE A 166 8.91 -9.33 5.49
N TYR A 167 9.05 -8.98 4.22
CA TYR A 167 7.97 -8.33 3.49
C TYR A 167 6.84 -9.35 3.24
N PRO A 168 5.55 -9.04 3.47
CA PRO A 168 4.96 -7.70 3.66
C PRO A 168 4.66 -7.31 5.11
N LEU A 169 5.23 -7.99 6.12
CA LEU A 169 5.03 -7.63 7.53
C LEU A 169 5.57 -6.22 7.82
N ASP A 170 5.09 -5.58 8.89
CA ASP A 170 5.44 -4.19 9.20
C ASP A 170 6.94 -3.95 9.36
N GLY A 171 7.66 -4.87 10.00
CA GLY A 171 9.11 -4.81 10.13
C GLY A 171 9.83 -4.93 8.79
N GLY A 172 9.30 -5.76 7.88
CA GLY A 172 9.79 -5.85 6.50
C GLY A 172 9.51 -4.57 5.70
N GLN A 173 8.31 -4.00 5.82
CA GLN A 173 7.98 -2.71 5.23
C GLN A 173 8.82 -1.57 5.81
N LEU A 174 9.12 -1.61 7.11
CA LEU A 174 9.95 -0.64 7.82
C LEU A 174 11.37 -0.70 7.29
N LEU A 175 11.94 -1.91 7.19
CA LEU A 175 13.25 -2.12 6.60
C LEU A 175 13.28 -1.58 5.17
N ASN A 176 12.26 -1.91 4.37
CA ASN A 176 12.21 -1.55 2.96
C ASN A 176 12.06 -0.05 2.71
N ARG A 177 11.25 0.67 3.52
CA ARG A 177 10.98 2.10 3.32
C ARG A 177 11.97 3.02 4.03
N VAL A 178 12.57 2.58 5.14
CA VAL A 178 13.46 3.42 5.97
C VAL A 178 14.94 3.18 5.66
N PHE A 179 15.31 1.93 5.41
CA PHE A 179 16.71 1.53 5.28
C PHE A 179 17.09 1.15 3.85
N LEU A 180 16.13 0.64 3.07
CA LEU A 180 16.30 0.41 1.64
C LEU A 180 15.68 1.56 0.84
N ASN A 181 16.16 1.73 -0.39
CA ASN A 181 15.49 2.57 -1.37
C ASN A 181 14.51 1.65 -2.12
N GLU A 182 13.21 1.96 -2.12
CA GLU A 182 12.14 1.07 -2.63
C GLU A 182 12.36 0.65 -4.10
N GLU A 183 12.94 1.51 -4.91
CA GLU A 183 13.24 1.22 -6.33
C GLU A 183 14.57 0.48 -6.54
N SER A 184 15.40 0.37 -5.50
CA SER A 184 16.73 -0.24 -5.60
C SER A 184 16.66 -1.73 -5.85
N ARG A 185 17.68 -2.25 -6.55
CA ARG A 185 17.90 -3.70 -6.71
C ARG A 185 17.94 -4.44 -5.37
N TRP A 186 18.40 -3.79 -4.31
CA TRP A 186 18.44 -4.36 -2.96
C TRP A 186 17.04 -4.54 -2.35
N SER A 187 16.12 -3.59 -2.58
CA SER A 187 14.72 -3.74 -2.18
C SER A 187 14.07 -4.93 -2.89
N LYS A 188 14.25 -5.03 -4.21
CA LYS A 188 13.73 -6.16 -5.00
C LYS A 188 14.30 -7.50 -4.53
N PHE A 189 15.60 -7.57 -4.26
CA PHE A 189 16.22 -8.77 -3.70
C PHE A 189 15.65 -9.14 -2.32
N PHE A 190 15.48 -8.16 -1.44
CA PHE A 190 14.86 -8.36 -0.11
C PHE A 190 13.42 -8.89 -0.20
N ILE A 191 12.62 -8.37 -1.14
CA ILE A 191 11.26 -8.85 -1.41
C ILE A 191 11.30 -10.31 -1.90
N PHE A 192 12.18 -10.66 -2.83
CA PHE A 192 12.34 -12.05 -3.30
C PHE A 192 12.79 -13.00 -2.18
N LEU A 193 13.72 -12.57 -1.33
CA LEU A 193 14.15 -13.33 -0.17
C LEU A 193 12.98 -13.57 0.79
N SER A 194 12.16 -12.54 1.04
CA SER A 194 10.96 -12.64 1.88
C SER A 194 9.95 -13.65 1.32
N ILE A 195 9.72 -13.66 0.00
CA ILE A 195 8.89 -14.67 -0.68
C ILE A 195 9.41 -16.08 -0.40
N GLY A 196 10.72 -16.30 -0.57
CA GLY A 196 11.35 -17.60 -0.32
C GLY A 196 11.17 -18.07 1.13
N ILE A 197 11.37 -17.17 2.10
CA ILE A 197 11.19 -17.45 3.53
C ILE A 197 9.73 -17.81 3.84
N LEU A 198 8.76 -17.06 3.31
CA LEU A 198 7.33 -17.34 3.52
C LEU A 198 6.91 -18.68 2.92
N CYS A 199 7.39 -19.01 1.71
CA CYS A 199 7.14 -20.31 1.09
C CYS A 199 7.74 -21.45 1.92
N TRP A 200 8.97 -21.31 2.40
CA TRP A 200 9.61 -22.29 3.26
C TRP A 200 8.85 -22.47 4.58
N ALA A 201 8.45 -21.38 5.23
CA ALA A 201 7.68 -21.40 6.48
C ALA A 201 6.31 -22.08 6.30
N ALA A 202 5.62 -21.82 5.18
CA ALA A 202 4.33 -22.43 4.87
C ALA A 202 4.43 -23.97 4.78
N ILE A 203 5.53 -24.48 4.21
CA ILE A 203 5.81 -25.92 4.09
C ILE A 203 6.28 -26.51 5.43
N ALA A 204 7.10 -25.79 6.18
CA ALA A 204 7.65 -26.25 7.45
C ALA A 204 6.60 -26.32 8.58
N ILE A 205 5.60 -25.43 8.58
CA ILE A 205 4.53 -25.32 9.61
C ILE A 205 3.20 -25.98 9.14
N PRO A 206 3.24 -26.81 8.10
CA PRO A 206 2.09 -27.17 7.24
C PRO A 206 0.90 -26.18 7.16
N PHE A 207 1.17 -24.86 7.13
CA PHE A 207 0.13 -23.83 7.10
C PHE A 207 0.07 -23.18 5.71
N TYR A 208 -0.55 -23.87 4.76
CA TYR A 208 -0.58 -23.45 3.35
C TYR A 208 -1.34 -22.15 3.08
N VAL A 209 -2.22 -21.72 4.00
CA VAL A 209 -2.89 -20.41 3.91
C VAL A 209 -1.87 -19.26 3.86
N LEU A 210 -0.67 -19.43 4.45
CA LEU A 210 0.42 -18.47 4.39
C LEU A 210 0.90 -18.19 2.95
N LEU A 211 0.69 -19.11 1.99
CA LEU A 211 1.07 -18.94 0.58
C LEU A 211 0.30 -17.83 -0.14
N ILE A 212 -0.78 -17.30 0.46
CA ILE A 212 -1.50 -16.14 -0.08
C ILE A 212 -0.58 -14.91 -0.12
N PHE A 213 0.27 -14.68 0.89
CA PHE A 213 1.20 -13.55 0.90
C PHE A 213 2.23 -13.56 -0.24
N PRO A 214 3.02 -14.63 -0.45
CA PRO A 214 3.96 -14.68 -1.57
C PRO A 214 3.24 -14.64 -2.93
N ALA A 215 2.05 -15.24 -3.06
CA ALA A 215 1.25 -15.12 -4.28
C ALA A 215 0.84 -13.66 -4.56
N MET A 216 0.32 -12.93 -3.56
CA MET A 216 -0.02 -11.51 -3.69
C MET A 216 1.20 -10.65 -4.03
N MET A 217 2.35 -10.93 -3.41
CA MET A 217 3.61 -10.22 -3.71
C MET A 217 4.06 -10.44 -5.15
N LEU A 218 4.03 -11.68 -5.65
CA LEU A 218 4.38 -11.98 -7.04
C LEU A 218 3.43 -11.27 -8.02
N LEU A 219 2.11 -11.35 -7.77
CA LEU A 219 1.11 -10.66 -8.59
C LEU A 219 1.36 -9.15 -8.64
N ARG A 220 1.66 -8.54 -7.50
CA ARG A 220 2.02 -7.11 -7.42
C ARG A 220 3.27 -6.79 -8.24
N MET A 221 4.33 -7.58 -8.12
CA MET A 221 5.58 -7.36 -8.87
C MET A 221 5.41 -7.48 -10.38
N PHE A 222 4.53 -8.38 -10.85
CA PHE A 222 4.20 -8.46 -12.28
C PHE A 222 3.36 -7.26 -12.74
N GLY A 223 2.46 -6.75 -11.90
CA GLY A 223 1.70 -5.53 -12.16
C GLY A 223 2.57 -4.27 -12.26
N GLU A 224 3.50 -4.08 -11.33
CA GLU A 224 4.40 -2.91 -11.28
C GLU A 224 5.26 -2.75 -12.55
N LYS A 225 5.68 -3.85 -13.19
CA LYS A 225 6.46 -3.80 -14.44
C LYS A 225 5.68 -3.18 -15.59
N ASN A 226 4.39 -3.50 -15.70
CA ASN A 226 3.53 -2.97 -16.77
C ASN A 226 3.21 -1.49 -16.54
N ILE A 227 3.02 -1.09 -15.27
CA ILE A 227 2.75 0.29 -14.88
C ILE A 227 3.99 1.17 -15.13
N SER A 228 5.18 0.72 -14.72
CA SER A 228 6.43 1.45 -14.93
C SER A 228 6.76 1.72 -16.41
N SER A 229 6.43 0.79 -17.32
CA SER A 229 6.60 1.04 -18.76
C SER A 229 5.64 2.10 -19.30
N LEU A 230 4.41 2.17 -18.76
CA LEU A 230 3.42 3.18 -19.13
C LEU A 230 3.83 4.55 -18.62
N GLU A 231 4.28 4.65 -17.37
CA GLU A 231 4.80 5.90 -16.76
C GLU A 231 5.92 6.50 -17.60
N LYS A 232 6.90 5.67 -17.98
CA LYS A 232 8.02 6.08 -18.83
C LYS A 232 7.57 6.60 -20.20
N ARG A 233 6.55 5.99 -20.81
CA ARG A 233 5.99 6.45 -22.09
C ARG A 233 5.23 7.78 -21.94
N ILE A 234 4.48 7.96 -20.85
CA ILE A 234 3.77 9.20 -20.54
C ILE A 234 4.77 10.35 -20.31
N GLU A 235 5.86 10.09 -19.61
CA GLU A 235 6.95 11.05 -19.42
C GLU A 235 7.69 11.39 -20.72
N GLU A 236 7.90 10.42 -21.60
CA GLU A 236 8.50 10.62 -22.93
C GLU A 236 7.63 11.52 -23.84
N GLU A 237 6.31 11.51 -23.65
CA GLU A 237 5.36 12.43 -24.30
C GLU A 237 5.34 13.84 -23.65
N GLY A 238 6.17 14.07 -22.63
CA GLY A 238 6.30 15.37 -21.96
C GLY A 238 5.15 15.70 -20.99
N ILE A 239 4.33 14.72 -20.62
CA ILE A 239 3.19 14.91 -19.73
C ILE A 239 3.66 14.88 -18.28
N ASN A 240 3.27 15.91 -17.50
CA ASN A 240 3.60 15.97 -16.08
C ASN A 240 2.72 15.02 -15.26
N THR A 241 3.32 13.94 -14.77
CA THR A 241 2.66 12.94 -13.93
C THR A 241 2.65 13.31 -12.44
N ASP A 242 3.33 14.39 -12.06
CA ASP A 242 3.38 14.93 -10.70
C ASP A 242 2.25 15.94 -10.43
N LEU A 243 1.00 15.56 -10.71
CA LEU A 243 -0.19 16.40 -10.48
C LEU A 243 -1.32 15.62 -9.77
N GLU A 244 -2.27 16.33 -9.14
CA GLU A 244 -3.53 15.69 -8.75
C GLU A 244 -4.37 15.44 -10.01
N TYR A 245 -5.21 14.41 -10.00
CA TYR A 245 -6.08 14.14 -11.14
C TYR A 245 -6.98 15.35 -11.45
N GLU A 246 -7.38 16.10 -10.42
CA GLU A 246 -8.15 17.33 -10.48
C GLU A 246 -7.41 18.46 -11.21
N ASP A 247 -6.09 18.49 -11.13
CA ASP A 247 -5.22 19.50 -11.75
C ASP A 247 -4.71 19.08 -13.14
N LEU A 248 -4.88 17.79 -13.52
CA LEU A 248 -4.46 17.27 -14.82
C LEU A 248 -5.16 18.02 -15.98
N PRO A 249 -4.44 18.60 -16.95
CA PRO A 249 -5.07 19.21 -18.12
C PRO A 249 -5.95 18.21 -18.89
N ASP A 250 -7.04 18.70 -19.49
CA ASP A 250 -7.95 17.85 -20.27
C ASP A 250 -7.23 17.20 -21.47
N GLU A 251 -6.30 17.92 -22.11
CA GLU A 251 -5.43 17.40 -23.15
C GLU A 251 -4.60 16.20 -22.66
N ASP A 252 -3.94 16.35 -21.51
CA ASP A 252 -3.09 15.31 -20.94
C ASP A 252 -3.90 14.08 -20.55
N TYR A 253 -5.14 14.26 -20.06
CA TYR A 253 -6.07 13.15 -19.83
C TYR A 253 -6.29 12.32 -21.10
N TRP A 254 -6.65 12.97 -22.21
CA TRP A 254 -6.95 12.28 -23.47
C TRP A 254 -5.71 11.61 -24.07
N LYS A 255 -4.53 12.22 -23.93
CA LYS A 255 -3.26 11.61 -24.34
C LYS A 255 -2.93 10.38 -23.51
N ILE A 256 -2.99 10.47 -22.17
CA ILE A 256 -2.74 9.32 -21.29
C ILE A 256 -3.77 8.21 -21.57
N ARG A 257 -5.05 8.55 -21.79
CA ARG A 257 -6.09 7.59 -22.17
C ARG A 257 -5.71 6.82 -23.44
N ASN A 258 -5.25 7.50 -24.49
CA ASN A 258 -4.84 6.82 -25.73
C ASN A 258 -3.64 5.90 -25.51
N ILE A 259 -2.63 6.34 -24.75
CA ILE A 259 -1.49 5.51 -24.36
C ILE A 259 -1.96 4.24 -23.62
N LEU A 260 -2.89 4.39 -22.69
CA LEU A 260 -3.48 3.27 -21.96
C LEU A 260 -4.22 2.30 -22.88
N ILE A 261 -4.99 2.78 -23.85
CA ILE A 261 -5.73 1.94 -24.80
C ILE A 261 -4.77 1.12 -25.66
N GLU A 262 -3.68 1.72 -26.13
CA GLU A 262 -2.70 1.07 -27.00
C GLU A 262 -1.89 0.00 -26.25
N ASP A 263 -1.37 0.35 -25.07
CA ASP A 263 -0.33 -0.44 -24.40
C ASP A 263 -0.85 -1.27 -23.24
N TYR A 264 -2.01 -0.96 -22.66
CA TYR A 264 -2.55 -1.68 -21.52
C TYR A 264 -3.62 -2.69 -21.97
N PRO A 265 -3.34 -4.02 -21.89
CA PRO A 265 -4.24 -5.05 -22.43
C PRO A 265 -5.72 -4.96 -22.03
N PRO A 266 -6.08 -4.57 -20.79
CA PRO A 266 -7.48 -4.42 -20.37
C PRO A 266 -8.32 -3.37 -21.12
N PHE A 267 -7.70 -2.44 -21.85
CA PHE A 267 -8.37 -1.33 -22.54
C PHE A 267 -8.22 -1.36 -24.07
N LYS A 268 -7.64 -2.42 -24.65
CA LYS A 268 -7.43 -2.54 -26.11
C LYS A 268 -8.70 -2.60 -26.94
N ASP A 269 -9.83 -2.92 -26.33
CA ASP A 269 -11.16 -2.95 -26.95
C ASP A 269 -11.89 -1.61 -26.90
N VAL A 270 -11.28 -0.59 -26.27
CA VAL A 270 -11.81 0.78 -26.23
C VAL A 270 -11.34 1.54 -27.47
N ASN A 271 -12.20 2.37 -28.04
CA ASN A 271 -11.84 3.17 -29.20
C ASN A 271 -10.90 4.34 -28.81
N PRO A 272 -9.75 4.52 -29.50
CA PRO A 272 -8.87 5.66 -29.27
C PRO A 272 -9.50 6.96 -29.79
N ALA A 273 -9.14 8.08 -29.17
CA ALA A 273 -9.54 9.40 -29.67
C ALA A 273 -8.58 9.88 -30.78
N PRO A 274 -9.05 10.65 -31.78
CA PRO A 274 -10.44 11.05 -32.06
C PRO A 274 -11.31 9.93 -32.69
N PRO A 275 -12.64 9.89 -32.46
CA PRO A 275 -13.48 10.88 -31.76
C PRO A 275 -13.34 10.84 -30.23
N PHE A 276 -13.56 11.99 -29.60
CA PHE A 276 -13.45 12.15 -28.14
C PHE A 276 -14.76 11.74 -27.44
N GLU A 277 -14.98 10.44 -27.33
CA GLU A 277 -16.16 9.85 -26.69
C GLU A 277 -15.78 9.03 -25.47
N TYR A 278 -16.60 9.12 -24.41
CA TYR A 278 -16.42 8.30 -23.22
C TYR A 278 -16.90 6.87 -23.46
N ASP A 279 -16.11 5.92 -22.99
CA ASP A 279 -16.43 4.49 -23.06
C ASP A 279 -17.16 3.99 -21.79
N GLU A 280 -17.77 2.81 -21.83
CA GLU A 280 -18.31 2.17 -20.62
C GLU A 280 -17.22 1.91 -19.56
N LYS A 281 -15.97 1.75 -19.98
CA LYS A 281 -14.80 1.55 -19.12
C LYS A 281 -14.15 2.84 -18.63
N GLU A 282 -14.70 4.02 -18.95
CA GLU A 282 -14.05 5.30 -18.68
C GLU A 282 -13.75 5.51 -17.19
N GLU A 283 -14.61 5.02 -16.30
CA GLU A 283 -14.37 5.08 -14.84
C GLU A 283 -13.11 4.30 -14.43
N LYS A 284 -12.88 3.12 -15.02
CA LYS A 284 -11.70 2.29 -14.77
C LYS A 284 -10.45 2.92 -15.38
N ILE A 285 -10.58 3.52 -16.56
CA ILE A 285 -9.50 4.27 -17.22
C ILE A 285 -9.09 5.43 -16.31
N MET A 286 -10.04 6.28 -15.88
CA MET A 286 -9.79 7.39 -14.98
C MET A 286 -9.11 6.95 -13.68
N THR A 287 -9.59 5.87 -13.06
CA THR A 287 -8.98 5.32 -11.83
C THR A 287 -7.55 4.83 -12.09
N THR A 288 -7.28 4.28 -13.27
CA THR A 288 -5.93 3.84 -13.67
C THR A 288 -5.02 5.04 -13.89
N ILE A 289 -5.49 6.08 -14.58
CA ILE A 289 -4.77 7.35 -14.75
C ILE A 289 -4.45 7.96 -13.39
N GLN A 290 -5.43 8.03 -12.49
CA GLN A 290 -5.22 8.56 -11.13
C GLN A 290 -4.18 7.77 -10.33
N ASN A 291 -4.04 6.46 -10.57
CA ASN A 291 -3.01 5.64 -9.94
C ASN A 291 -1.63 5.77 -10.60
N LEU A 292 -1.57 6.19 -11.88
CA LEU A 292 -0.33 6.51 -12.61
C LEU A 292 0.21 7.90 -12.25
N LEU A 293 -0.65 8.82 -11.82
CA LEU A 293 -0.21 10.11 -11.30
C LEU A 293 0.52 9.88 -9.97
N HIS A 294 1.80 10.26 -9.93
CA HIS A 294 2.77 9.71 -9.00
C HIS A 294 2.43 9.95 -7.52
N ARG A 295 2.69 8.91 -6.71
CA ARG A 295 2.80 8.99 -5.25
C ARG A 295 4.26 8.80 -4.85
N HIS A 296 4.89 9.87 -4.34
CA HIS A 296 6.32 9.84 -4.02
C HIS A 296 6.58 9.51 -2.55
N LEU A 297 7.53 8.58 -2.32
CA LEU A 297 8.12 8.37 -1.00
C LEU A 297 9.30 9.33 -0.82
N ILE A 298 9.13 10.32 0.05
CA ILE A 298 10.16 11.32 0.34
C ILE A 298 11.16 10.75 1.35
N GLN A 299 12.42 10.63 0.95
CA GLN A 299 13.51 10.19 1.83
C GLN A 299 14.02 11.34 2.72
N ASP A 300 13.24 11.70 3.73
CA ASP A 300 13.50 12.87 4.58
C ASP A 300 14.14 12.54 5.95
N MET A 301 14.50 11.27 6.20
CA MET A 301 15.03 10.84 7.51
C MET A 301 16.55 10.99 7.61
N SER A 302 17.01 11.69 8.64
CA SER A 302 18.42 11.80 8.98
C SER A 302 19.01 10.47 9.46
N ILE A 303 20.33 10.31 9.39
CA ILE A 303 21.04 9.12 9.89
C ILE A 303 20.73 8.89 11.38
N ALA A 304 20.71 9.97 12.19
CA ALA A 304 20.34 9.88 13.60
C ALA A 304 18.90 9.37 13.80
N GLY A 305 17.96 9.82 12.96
CA GLY A 305 16.58 9.31 12.96
C GLY A 305 16.52 7.82 12.63
N LYS A 306 17.27 7.37 11.61
CA LYS A 306 17.34 5.94 11.25
C LYS A 306 17.91 5.08 12.37
N ILE A 307 18.96 5.56 13.05
CA ILE A 307 19.53 4.89 14.22
C ILE A 307 18.50 4.79 15.35
N LEU A 308 17.78 5.87 15.65
CA LEU A 308 16.74 5.87 16.68
C LEU A 308 15.63 4.85 16.36
N ILE A 309 15.11 4.87 15.14
CA ILE A 309 14.09 3.92 14.69
C ILE A 309 14.60 2.48 14.77
N PHE A 310 15.84 2.23 14.36
CA PHE A 310 16.47 0.92 14.46
C PHE A 310 16.57 0.45 15.92
N LEU A 311 16.98 1.33 16.85
CA LEU A 311 17.06 1.00 18.27
C LEU A 311 15.68 0.68 18.86
N ILE A 312 14.65 1.46 18.53
CA ILE A 312 13.27 1.19 18.97
C ILE A 312 12.81 -0.18 18.46
N TRP A 313 13.05 -0.46 17.17
CA TRP A 313 12.65 -1.71 16.54
C TRP A 313 13.36 -2.93 17.16
N ILE A 314 14.66 -2.85 17.36
CA ILE A 314 15.43 -3.91 18.03
C ILE A 314 15.01 -4.08 19.49
N ALA A 315 14.78 -2.99 20.23
CA ALA A 315 14.32 -3.07 21.62
C ALA A 315 12.93 -3.73 21.72
N ALA A 316 12.03 -3.43 20.78
CA ALA A 316 10.72 -4.06 20.71
C ALA A 316 10.84 -5.57 20.43
N ILE A 317 11.68 -5.97 19.47
CA ILE A 317 11.97 -7.38 19.18
C ILE A 317 12.58 -8.06 20.42
N ALA A 318 13.58 -7.45 21.04
CA ALA A 318 14.30 -8.00 22.19
C ALA A 318 13.47 -8.01 23.48
N SER A 319 12.29 -7.38 23.50
CA SER A 319 11.50 -7.18 24.72
C SER A 319 11.23 -8.46 25.55
N PRO A 320 10.95 -9.65 24.96
CA PRO A 320 10.74 -10.83 25.78
C PRO A 320 12.00 -11.30 26.50
N TRP A 321 13.17 -11.20 25.84
CA TRP A 321 14.46 -11.57 26.43
C TRP A 321 14.89 -10.58 27.50
N LEU A 322 14.67 -9.28 27.27
CA LEU A 322 14.97 -8.22 28.24
C LEU A 322 14.17 -8.41 29.54
N LEU A 323 12.93 -8.91 29.43
CA LEU A 323 12.04 -9.17 30.55
C LEU A 323 12.13 -10.60 31.09
N LYS A 324 13.01 -11.45 30.53
CA LYS A 324 13.16 -12.87 30.87
C LYS A 324 11.82 -13.62 30.85
N MET A 325 10.99 -13.30 29.85
CA MET A 325 9.70 -13.95 29.68
C MET A 325 9.90 -15.41 29.31
N ASP A 326 9.16 -16.29 29.99
CA ASP A 326 9.10 -17.68 29.60
C ASP A 326 8.23 -17.78 28.34
N ILE A 327 8.85 -18.03 27.20
CA ILE A 327 8.17 -18.19 25.91
C ILE A 327 8.20 -19.69 25.57
N PRO A 328 7.12 -20.45 25.85
CA PRO A 328 7.09 -21.89 25.60
C PRO A 328 7.41 -22.26 24.15
N PHE A 329 7.04 -21.37 23.21
CA PHE A 329 7.33 -21.49 21.78
C PHE A 329 8.84 -21.47 21.46
N LEU A 330 9.70 -20.78 22.22
CA LEU A 330 11.14 -20.76 21.96
C LEU A 330 11.86 -22.02 22.46
N ARG A 331 11.30 -22.69 23.48
CA ARG A 331 11.86 -23.95 23.98
C ARG A 331 11.89 -25.06 22.93
N GLN A 332 10.94 -25.06 21.98
CA GLN A 332 10.93 -26.03 20.88
C GLN A 332 12.11 -25.83 19.90
N PHE A 333 12.77 -24.66 19.95
CA PHE A 333 13.97 -24.34 19.17
C PHE A 333 15.26 -24.37 20.02
N GLY A 334 15.18 -24.79 21.30
CA GLY A 334 16.34 -24.89 22.19
C GLY A 334 16.92 -23.54 22.64
N LEU A 335 16.15 -22.46 22.56
CA LEU A 335 16.52 -21.09 22.96
C LEU A 335 15.96 -20.68 24.32
#